data_AF-A0A389LUN8-F1
#
_entry.id   AF-A0A389LUN8-F1
#
_cell.length_a   1.000
_cell.length_b   1.000
_cell.length_c   1.000
_cell.angle_alpha   90.00
_cell.angle_beta   90.00
_cell.angle_gamma   90.00
#
_symmetry.space_group_name_H-M   'P 1'
#
loop_
_entity.id
_entity.type
_entity.pdbx_description
1 polymer ?
#
loop_
_entity_poly.entity_id
_entity_poly.type
_entity_poly.pdbx_seq_one_letter_code
_entity_poly.pdbx_strand_id
1 'polypeptide(L)'
;MSKGKRKVEIFNKKLLVEGNDDKHVVLALCKKCGIPETFNIIDTGGIDKLKEEISVRFKQSGINTIGILIDADVDVVARWESIKVILESINFDIPKTLPKEGLILESNNKRVGVWIMPNNEAKGMLEDFIYFLAPKNDALFPIAEAILIDIEAKGLDRYKAVHRSKALIATWLAWQEDPGTPMGLSITKKILDTESPECQSFVDWLKKLFRTSDMYN
;
A
#
# COMPACT_ATOMS: atom_id res chain seq x y z
N MET A 1 15.18 28.26 -1.43
CA MET A 1 14.74 27.94 -2.81
C MET A 1 13.76 26.77 -2.77
N SER A 2 12.69 26.88 -3.56
CA SER A 2 11.59 25.91 -3.76
C SER A 2 10.81 25.43 -2.52
N LYS A 3 9.80 26.21 -2.10
CA LYS A 3 8.62 25.64 -1.44
C LYS A 3 7.94 24.75 -2.48
N GLY A 4 8.07 23.43 -2.32
CA GLY A 4 7.44 22.46 -3.20
C GLY A 4 5.95 22.78 -3.35
N LYS A 5 5.49 22.93 -4.59
CA LYS A 5 4.06 23.09 -4.89
C LYS A 5 3.33 21.90 -4.28
N ARG A 6 2.51 22.11 -3.23
CA ARG A 6 1.52 21.11 -2.80
C ARG A 6 0.71 20.76 -4.04
N LYS A 7 0.73 19.50 -4.47
CA LYS A 7 -0.24 19.02 -5.46
C LYS A 7 -1.62 19.35 -4.89
N VAL A 8 -2.42 20.12 -5.63
CA VAL A 8 -3.74 20.51 -5.18
C VAL A 8 -4.57 19.24 -5.03
N GLU A 9 -5.10 19.02 -3.83
CA GLU A 9 -5.92 17.86 -3.51
C GLU A 9 -7.34 18.05 -4.07
N ILE A 10 -7.52 17.82 -5.36
CA ILE A 10 -8.75 18.17 -6.10
C ILE A 10 -9.92 17.21 -5.93
N PHE A 11 -9.71 15.98 -5.44
CA PHE A 11 -10.77 14.97 -5.36
C PHE A 11 -11.44 14.93 -3.98
N ASN A 12 -12.70 14.56 -3.89
CA ASN A 12 -13.36 14.27 -2.61
C ASN A 12 -12.98 12.91 -2.00
N LYS A 13 -12.16 12.13 -2.71
CA LYS A 13 -11.68 10.81 -2.32
C LYS A 13 -10.19 10.82 -2.04
N LYS A 14 -9.75 10.20 -0.95
CA LYS A 14 -8.35 10.16 -0.50
C LYS A 14 -7.93 8.72 -0.23
N LEU A 15 -6.72 8.35 -0.61
CA LEU A 15 -6.02 7.16 -0.13
C LEU A 15 -4.85 7.65 0.74
N LEU A 16 -4.89 7.35 2.03
CA LEU A 16 -3.78 7.62 2.96
C LEU A 16 -2.82 6.44 2.93
N VAL A 17 -1.53 6.72 2.76
CA VAL A 17 -0.46 5.72 2.72
C VAL A 17 0.65 6.12 3.68
N GLU A 18 1.37 5.16 4.26
CA GLU A 18 2.38 5.43 5.28
C GLU A 18 3.58 6.22 4.75
N GLY A 19 4.07 5.91 3.54
CA GLY A 19 5.27 6.52 3.01
C GLY A 19 5.23 6.85 1.51
N ASN A 20 6.30 7.50 1.07
CA ASN A 20 6.44 7.93 -0.32
C ASN A 20 6.61 6.73 -1.29
N ASP A 21 7.22 5.63 -0.84
CA ASP A 21 7.37 4.42 -1.65
C ASP A 21 5.99 3.78 -1.95
N ASP A 22 5.13 3.65 -0.94
CA ASP A 22 3.74 3.17 -1.08
C ASP A 22 2.97 4.00 -2.10
N LYS A 23 3.08 5.32 -1.98
CA LYS A 23 2.42 6.27 -2.88
C LYS A 23 2.84 6.03 -4.32
N HIS A 24 4.14 5.85 -4.57
CA HIS A 24 4.65 5.64 -5.92
C HIS A 24 4.26 4.26 -6.48
N VAL A 25 4.23 3.22 -5.64
CA VAL A 25 3.74 1.89 -6.04
C VAL A 25 2.26 1.93 -6.42
N VAL A 26 1.40 2.53 -5.59
CA VAL A 26 -0.03 2.63 -5.89
C VAL A 26 -0.27 3.46 -7.16
N LEU A 27 0.45 4.58 -7.35
CA LEU A 27 0.36 5.37 -8.58
C LEU A 27 0.70 4.54 -9.82
N ALA A 28 1.76 3.73 -9.75
CA ALA A 28 2.19 2.89 -10.84
C ALA A 28 1.19 1.77 -11.14
N LEU A 29 0.64 1.12 -10.11
CA LEU A 29 -0.43 0.13 -10.25
C LEU A 29 -1.68 0.74 -10.86
N CYS A 30 -2.11 1.93 -10.42
CA CYS A 30 -3.26 2.61 -11.01
C CYS A 30 -3.07 2.84 -12.51
N LYS A 31 -1.90 3.35 -12.91
CA LYS A 31 -1.56 3.56 -14.33
C LYS A 31 -1.52 2.26 -15.12
N LYS A 32 -0.91 1.21 -14.56
CA LYS A 32 -0.71 -0.09 -15.22
C LYS A 32 -2.02 -0.87 -15.38
N CYS A 33 -2.89 -0.83 -14.37
CA CYS A 33 -4.15 -1.59 -14.31
C CYS A 33 -5.37 -0.75 -14.77
N GLY A 34 -5.16 0.46 -15.28
CA GLY A 34 -6.21 1.31 -15.85
C GLY A 34 -7.21 1.83 -14.80
N ILE A 35 -6.77 2.06 -13.56
CA ILE A 35 -7.62 2.66 -12.52
C ILE A 35 -7.71 4.17 -12.80
N PRO A 36 -8.93 4.73 -12.99
CA PRO A 36 -9.09 6.16 -13.26
C PRO A 36 -8.62 7.04 -12.10
N GLU A 37 -7.98 8.17 -12.42
CA GLU A 37 -7.58 9.18 -11.44
C GLU A 37 -8.81 9.87 -10.84
N THR A 38 -9.34 9.31 -9.76
CA THR A 38 -10.58 9.76 -9.10
C THR A 38 -10.41 10.04 -7.61
N PHE A 39 -9.17 9.88 -7.10
CA PHE A 39 -8.79 10.08 -5.71
C PHE A 39 -7.36 10.61 -5.61
N ASN A 40 -7.02 11.26 -4.50
CA ASN A 40 -5.64 11.67 -4.20
C ASN A 40 -4.94 10.63 -3.33
N ILE A 41 -3.70 10.28 -3.65
CA ILE A 41 -2.85 9.43 -2.81
C ILE A 41 -1.96 10.34 -1.95
N ILE A 42 -2.12 10.24 -0.64
CA ILE A 42 -1.52 11.13 0.36
C ILE A 42 -0.52 10.33 1.19
N ASP A 43 0.76 10.68 1.05
CA ASP A 43 1.83 10.22 1.95
C ASP A 43 1.72 10.98 3.27
N THR A 44 1.51 10.25 4.36
CA THR A 44 1.36 10.82 5.70
C THR A 44 2.68 10.92 6.47
N GLY A 45 3.75 10.27 5.99
CA GLY A 45 5.06 10.26 6.63
C GLY A 45 5.10 9.44 7.91
N GLY A 46 4.42 8.28 7.92
CA GLY A 46 4.41 7.26 8.96
C GLY A 46 3.01 6.92 9.51
N ILE A 47 2.90 5.76 10.16
CA ILE A 47 1.66 5.23 10.74
C ILE A 47 0.99 6.16 11.76
N ASP A 48 1.75 6.81 12.62
CA ASP A 48 1.18 7.64 13.69
C ASP A 48 0.45 8.85 13.11
N LYS A 49 1.09 9.54 12.16
CA LYS A 49 0.48 10.64 11.41
C LYS A 49 -0.69 10.15 10.55
N LEU A 50 -0.60 8.94 9.99
CA LEU A 50 -1.70 8.35 9.25
C LEU A 50 -2.95 8.22 10.12
N LYS A 51 -2.79 7.68 11.33
CA LYS A 51 -3.87 7.51 12.31
C LYS A 51 -4.52 8.83 12.70
N GLU A 52 -3.72 9.88 12.90
CA GLU A 52 -4.22 11.23 13.14
C GLU A 52 -5.02 11.77 11.95
N GLU A 53 -4.48 11.62 10.73
CA GLU A 53 -5.11 12.09 9.49
C GLU A 53 -6.47 11.42 9.25
N ILE A 54 -6.67 10.14 9.60
CA ILE A 54 -7.99 9.48 9.46
C ILE A 54 -9.10 10.33 10.08
N SER A 55 -8.94 10.69 11.35
CA SER A 55 -9.93 11.48 12.09
C SER A 55 -10.10 12.90 11.55
N VAL A 56 -8.99 13.54 11.16
CA VAL A 56 -9.01 14.90 10.58
C VAL A 56 -9.76 14.91 9.26
N ARG A 57 -9.48 13.96 8.37
CA ARG A 57 -10.06 13.88 7.03
C ARG A 57 -11.55 13.58 7.05
N PHE A 58 -12.05 12.76 7.98
CA PHE A 58 -13.50 12.52 8.10
C PHE A 58 -14.29 13.77 8.51
N LYS A 59 -13.68 14.66 9.31
CA LYS A 59 -14.26 15.95 9.72
C LYS A 59 -14.23 17.02 8.62
N GLN A 60 -13.41 16.84 7.59
CA GLN A 60 -13.34 17.80 6.47
C GLN A 60 -14.61 17.74 5.62
N SER A 61 -15.22 18.91 5.42
CA SER A 61 -16.32 19.06 4.48
C SER A 61 -15.85 18.73 3.06
N GLY A 62 -16.70 18.05 2.30
CA GLY A 62 -16.42 17.66 0.92
C GLY A 62 -15.61 16.37 0.76
N ILE A 63 -14.99 15.81 1.80
CA ILE A 63 -14.38 14.47 1.74
C ILE A 63 -15.46 13.41 1.97
N ASN A 64 -15.62 12.46 1.06
CA ASN A 64 -16.62 11.39 1.18
C ASN A 64 -16.02 9.98 1.23
N THR A 65 -14.80 9.77 0.74
CA THR A 65 -14.17 8.45 0.68
C THR A 65 -12.74 8.53 1.20
N ILE A 66 -12.41 7.68 2.17
CA ILE A 66 -11.04 7.55 2.70
C ILE A 66 -10.63 6.08 2.59
N GLY A 67 -9.59 5.81 1.81
CA GLY A 67 -8.84 4.57 1.86
C GLY A 67 -7.68 4.70 2.82
N ILE A 68 -7.39 3.61 3.53
CA ILE A 68 -6.27 3.47 4.45
C ILE A 68 -5.43 2.30 3.94
N LEU A 69 -4.16 2.57 3.64
CA LEU A 69 -3.17 1.56 3.26
C LEU A 69 -2.00 1.63 4.24
N ILE A 70 -1.75 0.54 4.94
CA ILE A 70 -0.73 0.44 6.00
C ILE A 70 0.00 -0.89 5.93
N ASP A 71 1.20 -0.96 6.48
CA ASP A 71 1.97 -2.18 6.64
C ASP A 71 1.55 -2.94 7.90
N ALA A 72 1.49 -4.27 7.83
CA ALA A 72 1.31 -5.12 9.00
C ALA A 72 2.55 -5.12 9.91
N ASP A 73 3.73 -4.84 9.34
CA ASP A 73 5.05 -5.03 9.94
C ASP A 73 5.19 -6.47 10.50
N VAL A 74 5.00 -6.62 11.82
CA VAL A 74 5.15 -7.88 12.54
C VAL A 74 3.84 -8.47 13.04
N ASP A 75 2.78 -7.66 13.14
CA ASP A 75 1.50 -8.07 13.76
C ASP A 75 0.31 -7.38 13.09
N VAL A 76 -0.30 -8.12 12.15
CA VAL A 76 -1.50 -7.70 11.42
C VAL A 76 -2.71 -7.50 12.34
N VAL A 77 -2.82 -8.28 13.42
CA VAL A 77 -3.99 -8.23 14.33
C VAL A 77 -3.91 -6.95 15.16
N ALA A 78 -2.75 -6.65 15.73
CA ALA A 78 -2.54 -5.41 16.47
C ALA A 78 -2.71 -4.18 15.56
N ARG A 79 -2.21 -4.26 14.31
CA ARG A 79 -2.38 -3.19 13.33
C ARG A 79 -3.86 -2.96 13.01
N TRP A 80 -4.61 -4.03 12.73
CA TRP A 80 -6.05 -3.97 12.48
C TRP A 80 -6.82 -3.39 13.67
N GLU A 81 -6.57 -3.88 14.88
CA GLU A 81 -7.26 -3.38 16.09
C GLU A 81 -7.01 -1.88 16.30
N SER A 82 -5.80 -1.40 16.01
CA SER A 82 -5.48 0.02 16.13
C SER A 82 -6.25 0.91 15.15
N ILE A 83 -6.56 0.41 13.95
CA ILE A 83 -7.41 1.13 12.97
C ILE A 83 -8.88 1.01 13.35
N LYS A 84 -9.32 -0.17 13.77
CA LYS A 84 -10.69 -0.42 14.20
C LYS A 84 -11.13 0.54 15.30
N VAL A 85 -10.32 0.72 16.35
CA VAL A 85 -10.61 1.68 17.44
C VAL A 85 -10.83 3.10 16.90
N ILE A 86 -10.03 3.52 15.91
CA ILE A 86 -10.17 4.85 15.30
C ILE A 86 -11.48 4.94 14.52
N LEU A 87 -11.81 3.94 13.70
CA LEU A 87 -13.01 3.97 12.88
C LEU A 87 -14.30 3.85 13.71
N GLU A 88 -14.29 3.07 14.78
CA GLU A 88 -15.38 3.00 15.77
C GLU A 88 -15.64 4.37 16.40
N SER A 89 -14.59 5.13 16.72
CA SER A 89 -14.71 6.49 17.26
C SER A 89 -15.35 7.50 16.30
N ILE A 90 -15.47 7.13 15.01
CA ILE A 90 -16.07 7.93 13.93
C ILE A 90 -17.41 7.30 13.48
N ASN A 91 -17.99 6.41 14.30
CA ASN A 91 -19.30 5.78 14.11
C ASN A 91 -19.40 4.87 12.88
N PHE A 92 -18.31 4.19 12.50
CA PHE A 92 -18.40 3.04 11.61
C PHE A 92 -18.65 1.76 12.42
N ASP A 93 -19.51 0.88 11.89
CA ASP A 93 -19.71 -0.47 12.43
C ASP A 93 -18.65 -1.41 11.84
N ILE A 94 -17.69 -1.82 12.66
CA ILE A 94 -16.47 -2.50 12.21
C ILE A 94 -16.58 -4.01 12.46
N PRO A 95 -16.29 -4.87 11.46
CA PRO A 95 -16.24 -6.31 11.67
C PRO A 95 -15.12 -6.69 12.65
N LYS A 96 -15.30 -7.81 13.34
CA LYS A 96 -14.27 -8.32 14.29
C LYS A 96 -12.94 -8.60 13.60
N THR A 97 -12.99 -9.15 12.39
CA THR A 97 -11.83 -9.54 11.59
C THR A 97 -11.77 -8.74 10.29
N LEU A 98 -10.57 -8.39 9.86
CA LEU A 98 -10.34 -7.76 8.56
C LEU A 98 -10.68 -8.75 7.43
N PRO A 99 -11.55 -8.40 6.45
CA PRO A 99 -11.81 -9.25 5.29
C PRO A 99 -10.55 -9.44 4.43
N LYS A 100 -10.37 -10.63 3.85
CA LYS A 100 -9.20 -10.96 3.02
C LYS A 100 -9.11 -10.10 1.76
N GLU A 101 -10.28 -9.77 1.21
CA GLU A 101 -10.49 -8.89 0.06
C GLU A 101 -10.37 -7.39 0.39
N GLY A 102 -10.00 -7.06 1.64
CA GLY A 102 -9.93 -5.70 2.16
C GLY A 102 -11.28 -5.20 2.65
N LEU A 103 -11.25 -4.31 3.64
CA LEU A 103 -12.46 -3.71 4.20
C LEU A 103 -12.98 -2.62 3.25
N ILE A 104 -14.29 -2.59 3.05
CA ILE A 104 -15.02 -1.42 2.54
C ILE A 104 -16.31 -1.28 3.34
N LEU A 105 -16.51 -0.13 3.98
CA LEU A 105 -17.73 0.20 4.73
C LEU A 105 -18.28 1.54 4.27
N GLU A 106 -19.59 1.70 4.40
CA GLU A 106 -20.31 2.92 4.06
C GLU A 106 -21.29 3.27 5.18
N SER A 107 -21.23 4.53 5.64
CA SER A 107 -22.09 5.06 6.71
C SER A 107 -22.25 6.56 6.51
N ASN A 108 -23.48 7.08 6.59
CA ASN A 108 -23.78 8.52 6.53
C ASN A 108 -23.12 9.26 5.34
N ASN A 109 -23.20 8.70 4.13
CA ASN A 109 -22.55 9.22 2.91
C ASN A 109 -21.02 9.34 3.00
N LYS A 110 -20.40 8.68 3.98
CA LYS A 110 -18.97 8.50 4.12
C LYS A 110 -18.64 7.05 3.84
N ARG A 111 -17.56 6.84 3.10
CA ARG A 111 -17.03 5.53 2.77
C ARG A 111 -15.61 5.42 3.30
N VAL A 112 -15.32 4.28 3.91
CA VAL A 112 -13.98 3.93 4.35
C VAL A 112 -13.57 2.62 3.71
N GLY A 113 -12.30 2.51 3.34
CA GLY A 113 -11.69 1.22 3.06
C GLY A 113 -10.39 1.07 3.82
N VAL A 114 -10.08 -0.17 4.19
CA VAL A 114 -8.80 -0.52 4.84
C VAL A 114 -8.16 -1.67 4.08
N TRP A 115 -6.89 -1.51 3.75
CA TRP A 115 -6.00 -2.56 3.28
C TRP A 115 -4.75 -2.58 4.15
N ILE A 116 -4.39 -3.76 4.64
CA ILE A 116 -3.14 -3.98 5.37
C ILE A 116 -2.22 -4.82 4.50
N MET A 117 -1.04 -4.28 4.17
CA MET A 117 -0.04 -5.00 3.38
C MET A 117 0.45 -6.25 4.13
N PRO A 118 0.86 -7.29 3.38
CA PRO A 118 0.81 -7.35 1.91
C PRO A 118 -0.56 -7.78 1.36
N ASN A 119 -1.42 -8.42 2.17
CA ASN A 119 -2.62 -9.11 1.68
C ASN A 119 -3.78 -9.23 2.71
N ASN A 120 -3.82 -8.37 3.72
CA ASN A 120 -4.77 -8.36 4.84
C ASN A 120 -4.66 -9.53 5.84
N GLU A 121 -3.75 -10.49 5.64
CA GLU A 121 -3.60 -11.68 6.49
C GLU A 121 -2.18 -11.90 7.00
N ALA A 122 -1.20 -11.74 6.12
CA ALA A 122 0.20 -11.95 6.46
C ALA A 122 0.77 -10.74 7.21
N LYS A 123 1.78 -11.02 8.04
CA LYS A 123 2.73 -9.98 8.44
C LYS A 123 3.54 -9.52 7.23
N GLY A 124 4.09 -8.31 7.28
CA GLY A 124 4.93 -7.78 6.23
C GLY A 124 4.61 -6.34 5.87
N MET A 125 5.30 -5.88 4.84
CA MET A 125 5.26 -4.52 4.33
C MET A 125 5.00 -4.53 2.82
N LEU A 126 5.02 -3.35 2.21
CA LEU A 126 5.00 -3.17 0.77
C LEU A 126 6.01 -4.06 0.03
N GLU A 127 7.22 -4.27 0.54
CA GLU A 127 8.22 -5.11 -0.12
C GLU A 127 7.82 -6.60 -0.18
N ASP A 128 7.08 -7.09 0.82
CA ASP A 128 6.51 -8.45 0.77
C ASP A 128 5.38 -8.53 -0.26
N PHE A 129 4.64 -7.43 -0.48
CA PHE A 129 3.69 -7.36 -1.59
C PHE A 129 4.42 -7.43 -2.94
N ILE A 130 5.51 -6.67 -3.12
CA ILE A 130 6.31 -6.71 -4.36
C ILE A 130 6.90 -8.10 -4.63
N TYR A 131 7.25 -8.86 -3.58
CA TYR A 131 7.67 -10.25 -3.72
C TYR A 131 6.60 -11.10 -4.45
N PHE A 132 5.31 -10.96 -4.12
CA PHE A 132 4.23 -11.67 -4.82
C PHE A 132 4.05 -11.27 -6.29
N LEU A 133 4.56 -10.11 -6.65
CA LEU A 133 4.50 -9.57 -8.01
C LEU A 133 5.77 -9.93 -8.81
N ALA A 134 6.82 -10.48 -8.19
CA ALA A 134 7.99 -10.94 -8.93
C ALA A 134 7.60 -12.12 -9.85
N PRO A 135 8.17 -12.22 -11.07
CA PRO A 135 7.89 -13.34 -11.95
C PRO A 135 8.23 -14.68 -11.29
N LYS A 136 7.32 -15.66 -11.35
CA LYS A 136 7.50 -16.97 -10.69
C LYS A 136 8.76 -17.73 -11.13
N ASN A 137 9.25 -17.46 -12.33
CA ASN A 137 10.44 -18.10 -12.91
C ASN A 137 11.64 -17.14 -12.96
N ASP A 138 11.67 -16.10 -12.11
CA ASP A 138 12.79 -15.18 -12.04
C ASP A 138 14.06 -15.90 -11.54
N ALA A 139 15.13 -15.85 -12.34
CA ALA A 139 16.38 -16.52 -12.03
C ALA A 139 17.26 -15.76 -11.03
N LEU A 140 17.02 -14.45 -10.87
CA LEU A 140 17.83 -13.58 -10.02
C LEU A 140 17.33 -13.56 -8.57
N PHE A 141 16.03 -13.73 -8.36
CA PHE A 141 15.41 -13.71 -7.04
C PHE A 141 16.00 -14.75 -6.09
N PRO A 142 16.14 -16.04 -6.47
CA PRO A 142 16.77 -17.04 -5.62
C PRO A 142 18.24 -16.73 -5.31
N ILE A 143 18.94 -16.07 -6.23
CA ILE A 143 20.34 -15.64 -6.03
C ILE A 143 20.40 -14.51 -5.00
N ALA A 144 19.49 -13.53 -5.08
CA ALA A 144 19.42 -12.43 -4.12
C ALA A 144 19.14 -12.96 -2.72
N GLU A 145 18.20 -13.89 -2.61
CA GLU A 145 17.87 -14.54 -1.33
C GLU A 145 19.06 -15.33 -0.77
N ALA A 146 19.76 -16.11 -1.60
CA ALA A 146 20.94 -16.86 -1.17
C ALA A 146 22.07 -15.95 -0.68
N ILE A 147 22.30 -14.81 -1.33
CA ILE A 147 23.29 -13.82 -0.89
C ILE A 147 22.89 -13.21 0.45
N LEU A 148 21.61 -12.88 0.64
CA LEU A 148 21.12 -12.36 1.93
C LEU A 148 21.34 -13.38 3.06
N ILE A 149 21.01 -14.65 2.82
CA ILE A 149 21.26 -15.73 3.78
C ILE A 149 22.75 -15.83 4.12
N ASP A 150 23.63 -15.73 3.12
CA ASP A 150 25.09 -15.83 3.33
C ASP A 150 25.64 -14.65 4.15
N ILE A 151 25.21 -13.41 3.90
CA ILE A 151 25.66 -12.26 4.68
C ILE A 151 25.09 -12.27 6.11
N GLU A 152 23.85 -12.73 6.30
CA GLU A 152 23.21 -12.90 7.61
C GLU A 152 23.93 -13.97 8.43
N ALA A 153 24.26 -15.11 7.82
CA ALA A 153 24.99 -16.20 8.47
C ALA A 153 26.41 -15.78 8.90
N LYS A 154 27.02 -14.82 8.18
CA LYS A 154 28.32 -14.24 8.51
C LYS A 154 28.24 -13.05 9.47
N GLY A 155 27.04 -12.61 9.85
CA GLY A 155 26.82 -11.41 10.67
C GLY A 155 27.31 -10.12 10.00
N LEU A 156 27.25 -10.07 8.67
CA LEU A 156 27.67 -8.92 7.85
C LEU A 156 26.49 -8.01 7.50
N ASP A 157 25.26 -8.44 7.74
CA ASP A 157 24.06 -7.65 7.55
C ASP A 157 24.08 -6.39 8.44
N ARG A 158 23.69 -5.26 7.85
CA ARG A 158 23.56 -3.97 8.55
C ARG A 158 22.12 -3.54 8.73
N TYR A 159 21.20 -4.17 8.01
CA TYR A 159 19.78 -3.91 8.14
C TYR A 159 19.23 -4.62 9.38
N LYS A 160 18.11 -4.12 9.92
CA LYS A 160 17.38 -4.82 10.98
C LYS A 160 16.65 -6.02 10.38
N ALA A 161 16.48 -7.10 11.12
CA ALA A 161 15.72 -8.27 10.66
C ALA A 161 14.33 -7.93 10.09
N VAL A 162 13.64 -6.95 10.69
CA VAL A 162 12.34 -6.44 10.19
C VAL A 162 12.40 -5.76 8.82
N HIS A 163 13.58 -5.37 8.36
CA HIS A 163 13.81 -4.76 7.04
C HIS A 163 14.44 -5.74 6.04
N ARG A 164 14.48 -7.05 6.34
CA ARG A 164 15.04 -8.06 5.43
C ARG A 164 14.36 -8.03 4.06
N SER A 165 13.03 -7.97 3.99
CA SER A 165 12.29 -7.89 2.72
C SER A 165 12.67 -6.64 1.92
N LYS A 166 12.90 -5.51 2.61
CA LYS A 166 13.40 -4.27 1.97
C LYS A 166 14.78 -4.45 1.36
N ALA A 167 15.70 -5.12 2.07
CA ALA A 167 17.03 -5.43 1.56
C ALA A 167 16.98 -6.39 0.35
N LEU A 168 16.11 -7.40 0.41
CA LEU A 168 15.92 -8.39 -0.66
C LEU A 168 15.42 -7.74 -1.94
N ILE A 169 14.30 -7.01 -1.86
CA ILE A 169 13.71 -6.32 -3.01
C ILE A 169 14.66 -5.27 -3.58
N ALA A 170 15.34 -4.49 -2.73
CA ALA A 170 16.32 -3.51 -3.21
C ALA A 170 17.49 -4.18 -3.96
N THR A 171 18.02 -5.29 -3.44
CA THR A 171 19.11 -6.05 -4.08
C THR A 171 18.68 -6.63 -5.42
N TRP A 172 17.52 -7.29 -5.45
CA TRP A 172 16.98 -7.86 -6.68
C TRP A 172 16.65 -6.79 -7.74
N LEU A 173 16.08 -5.65 -7.34
CA LEU A 173 15.83 -4.51 -8.23
C LEU A 173 17.12 -3.90 -8.79
N ALA A 174 18.21 -3.90 -8.02
CA ALA A 174 19.51 -3.40 -8.47
C ALA A 174 20.15 -4.25 -9.57
N TRP A 175 19.69 -5.49 -9.79
CA TRP A 175 20.18 -6.37 -10.86
C TRP A 175 19.31 -6.37 -12.11
N GLN A 176 18.25 -5.57 -12.13
CA GLN A 176 17.40 -5.41 -13.31
C GLN A 176 18.08 -4.55 -14.38
N GLU A 177 17.50 -4.52 -15.58
CA GLU A 177 18.05 -3.82 -16.77
C GLU A 177 18.45 -2.36 -16.47
N ASP A 178 17.69 -1.67 -15.63
CA ASP A 178 17.98 -0.30 -15.17
C ASP A 178 18.22 -0.27 -13.64
N PRO A 179 19.45 -0.52 -13.17
CA PRO A 179 19.81 -0.48 -11.75
C PRO A 179 19.47 0.87 -11.11
N GLY A 180 19.01 0.83 -9.86
CA GLY A 180 18.61 2.04 -9.11
C GLY A 180 17.25 2.61 -9.53
N THR A 181 16.50 1.92 -10.40
CA THR A 181 15.09 2.28 -10.67
C THR A 181 14.27 2.19 -9.37
N PRO A 182 13.60 3.28 -8.95
CA PRO A 182 12.69 3.25 -7.81
C PRO A 182 11.60 2.18 -7.96
N MET A 183 11.22 1.54 -6.86
CA MET A 183 10.26 0.43 -6.82
C MET A 183 8.92 0.75 -7.51
N GLY A 184 8.37 1.96 -7.32
CA GLY A 184 7.16 2.36 -8.06
C GLY A 184 7.34 2.35 -9.58
N LEU A 185 8.51 2.71 -10.08
CA LEU A 185 8.78 2.74 -11.54
C LEU A 185 9.01 1.34 -12.11
N SER A 186 9.51 0.37 -11.34
CA SER A 186 9.73 -1.00 -11.82
C SER A 186 8.42 -1.70 -12.23
N ILE A 187 7.30 -1.39 -11.56
CA ILE A 187 5.95 -1.83 -11.95
C ILE A 187 5.63 -1.41 -13.40
N THR A 188 5.87 -0.15 -13.73
CA THR A 188 5.54 0.38 -15.07
C THR A 188 6.46 -0.15 -16.17
N LYS A 189 7.67 -0.62 -15.81
CA LYS A 189 8.63 -1.25 -16.72
C LYS A 189 8.31 -2.73 -17.02
N LYS A 190 7.17 -3.25 -16.55
CA LYS A 190 6.74 -4.66 -16.71
C LYS A 190 7.72 -5.68 -16.10
N ILE A 191 8.49 -5.24 -15.11
CA ILE A 191 9.35 -6.13 -14.31
C ILE A 191 8.49 -6.96 -13.35
N LEU A 192 7.31 -6.44 -12.99
CA LEU A 192 6.36 -7.07 -12.08
C LEU A 192 5.13 -7.61 -12.82
N ASP A 193 4.68 -8.78 -12.38
CA ASP A 193 3.47 -9.46 -12.81
C ASP A 193 2.25 -8.89 -12.08
N THR A 194 1.48 -8.06 -12.78
CA THR A 194 0.24 -7.48 -12.24
C THR A 194 -0.97 -8.42 -12.34
N GLU A 195 -0.80 -9.61 -12.92
CA GLU A 195 -1.86 -10.62 -13.06
C GLU A 195 -1.86 -11.64 -11.91
N SER A 196 -0.98 -11.48 -10.92
CA SER A 196 -0.99 -12.31 -9.72
C SER A 196 -2.29 -12.13 -8.93
N PRO A 197 -2.81 -13.20 -8.27
CA PRO A 197 -4.01 -13.11 -7.45
C PRO A 197 -3.93 -12.03 -6.36
N GLU A 198 -2.76 -11.86 -5.75
CA GLU A 198 -2.50 -10.85 -4.73
C GLU A 198 -2.61 -9.43 -5.29
N CYS A 199 -2.03 -9.19 -6.48
CA CYS A 199 -2.14 -7.91 -7.16
C CYS A 199 -3.58 -7.61 -7.58
N GLN A 200 -4.27 -8.59 -8.16
CA GLN A 200 -5.65 -8.43 -8.60
C GLN A 200 -6.60 -8.17 -7.43
N SER A 201 -6.43 -8.86 -6.30
CA SER A 201 -7.22 -8.60 -5.08
C SER A 201 -7.07 -7.16 -4.60
N PHE A 202 -5.84 -6.65 -4.54
CA PHE A 202 -5.58 -5.26 -4.15
C PHE A 202 -6.14 -4.23 -5.15
N VAL A 203 -5.96 -4.49 -6.46
CA VAL A 203 -6.48 -3.65 -7.54
C VAL A 203 -8.02 -3.60 -7.52
N ASP A 204 -8.67 -4.74 -7.30
CA ASP A 204 -10.12 -4.84 -7.20
C ASP A 204 -10.64 -4.09 -5.98
N TRP A 205 -9.95 -4.16 -4.84
CA TRP A 205 -10.26 -3.37 -3.67
C TRP A 205 -10.20 -1.86 -3.96
N LEU A 206 -9.12 -1.38 -4.62
CA LEU A 206 -9.00 0.02 -5.03
C LEU A 206 -10.15 0.46 -5.96
N LYS A 207 -10.47 -0.36 -6.97
CA LYS A 207 -11.58 -0.09 -7.91
C LYS A 207 -12.93 -0.02 -7.21
N LYS A 208 -13.23 -0.98 -6.31
CA LYS A 208 -14.48 -1.04 -5.54
C LYS A 208 -14.61 0.16 -4.60
N LEU A 209 -13.54 0.49 -3.89
CA LEU A 209 -13.51 1.60 -2.93
C LEU A 209 -13.75 2.94 -3.63
N PHE A 210 -13.00 3.21 -4.69
CA PHE A 210 -12.97 4.50 -5.37
C PHE A 210 -13.89 4.61 -6.58
N ARG A 211 -14.80 3.65 -6.79
CA ARG A 211 -15.77 3.63 -7.90
C ARG A 211 -16.33 5.02 -8.19
N THR A 212 -16.35 5.42 -9.46
CA THR A 212 -17.13 6.57 -9.87
C THR A 212 -18.58 6.26 -9.53
N SER A 213 -19.23 7.14 -8.75
CA SER A 213 -20.68 7.04 -8.61
C SER A 213 -21.22 7.12 -10.03
N ASP A 214 -21.91 6.10 -10.50
CA ASP A 214 -22.76 6.26 -11.67
C ASP A 214 -23.71 7.39 -11.28
N MET A 215 -23.50 8.57 -11.87
CA MET A 215 -24.53 9.59 -11.88
C MET A 215 -25.70 8.91 -12.58
N TYR A 216 -26.69 8.51 -11.81
CA TYR A 216 -27.98 8.12 -12.35
C TYR A 216 -28.40 9.24 -13.32
N ASN A 217 -28.49 8.87 -14.61
CA ASN A 217 -29.28 9.61 -15.58
C ASN A 217 -30.74 9.58 -15.15
#